data_AF-A0A6G0VK70-F1
#
_entry.id   AF-A0A6G0VK70-F1
#
_cell.length_a   1.000
_cell.length_b   1.000
_cell.length_c   1.000
_cell.angle_alpha   90.00
_cell.angle_beta   90.00
_cell.angle_gamma   90.00
#
_symmetry.space_group_name_H-M   'P 1'
#
loop_
_entity.id
_entity.type
_entity.pdbx_description
1 polymer ?
#
loop_
_entity_poly.entity_id
_entity_poly.type
_entity_poly.pdbx_seq_one_letter_code
_entity_poly.pdbx_strand_id
1 'polypeptide(L)'
;HFYYLLTYLLFTGFAVLDISKTLMYDYHYNVMKRHYGDKIELMYTDTDFLIYHVQAEDFYMGLVANPSLLDRMDTANLPSDHPCYVADRKKSPGFFSDEVDDNVVTEFCALRAKSYAFNVYTGENNVGGAEKIKAKGIRAHVVKNHMTLEDHRKCLFDEDGMEAYRENVSIRSFKHQLVTIKTKKLTYNSNDDKRVVLQDKINTFAHGHYSIEKDEPEDE
;
A
#
# COMPACT_ATOMS: atom_id res chain seq x y z
N HIS A 1 20.05 15.60 -31.96
CA HIS A 1 18.74 16.18 -31.59
C HIS A 1 17.87 15.20 -30.80
N PHE A 2 17.63 13.97 -31.29
CA PHE A 2 16.83 12.95 -30.57
C PHE A 2 17.41 12.54 -29.20
N TYR A 3 18.74 12.40 -29.09
CA TYR A 3 19.42 12.06 -27.83
C TYR A 3 19.18 13.10 -26.73
N TYR A 4 19.34 14.40 -27.06
CA TYR A 4 19.10 15.50 -26.11
C TYR A 4 17.66 15.54 -25.59
N LEU A 5 16.69 15.24 -26.45
CA LEU A 5 15.28 15.20 -26.06
C LEU A 5 15.00 14.06 -25.06
N LEU A 6 15.62 12.89 -25.28
CA LEU A 6 15.50 11.74 -24.39
C LEU A 6 16.13 12.03 -23.01
N THR A 7 17.29 12.69 -22.99
CA THR A 7 17.97 13.05 -21.73
C THR A 7 17.14 14.06 -20.92
N TYR A 8 16.52 15.04 -21.59
CA TYR A 8 15.67 16.02 -20.92
C TYR A 8 14.43 15.38 -20.28
N LEU A 9 13.80 14.41 -20.98
CA LEU A 9 12.66 13.66 -20.45
C LEU A 9 13.05 12.79 -19.24
N LEU A 10 14.27 12.24 -19.24
CA LEU A 10 14.79 11.47 -18.11
C LEU A 10 15.02 12.36 -16.87
N PHE A 11 15.67 13.52 -17.03
CA PHE A 11 15.93 14.43 -15.92
C PHE A 11 14.65 15.00 -15.32
N THR A 12 13.70 15.40 -16.16
CA THR A 12 12.39 15.90 -15.69
C THR A 12 11.63 14.80 -14.94
N GLY A 13 11.62 13.57 -15.45
CA GLY A 13 11.01 12.43 -14.76
C GLY A 13 11.65 12.13 -13.40
N PHE A 14 12.99 12.20 -13.31
CA PHE A 14 13.71 12.03 -12.06
C PHE A 14 13.40 13.14 -11.04
N ALA A 15 13.39 14.40 -11.49
CA ALA A 15 13.05 15.54 -10.63
C ALA A 15 11.63 15.43 -10.06
N VAL A 16 10.65 15.06 -10.90
CA VAL A 16 9.25 14.87 -10.45
C VAL A 16 9.17 13.74 -9.42
N LEU A 17 9.83 12.61 -9.67
CA LEU A 17 9.85 11.47 -8.75
C LEU A 17 10.45 11.86 -7.38
N ASP A 18 11.56 12.59 -7.36
CA ASP A 18 12.21 12.99 -6.11
C ASP A 18 11.42 14.05 -5.35
N ILE A 19 10.74 14.96 -6.04
CA ILE A 19 9.78 15.89 -5.42
C ILE A 19 8.64 15.10 -4.78
N SER A 20 8.06 14.10 -5.49
CA SER A 20 7.00 13.25 -4.94
C SER A 20 7.46 12.49 -3.69
N LYS A 21 8.65 11.88 -3.70
CA LYS A 21 9.20 11.21 -2.50
C LYS A 21 9.40 12.18 -1.34
N THR A 22 9.90 13.38 -1.63
CA THR A 22 10.13 14.41 -0.60
C THR A 22 8.82 14.79 0.08
N LEU A 23 7.72 14.94 -0.68
CA LEU A 23 6.40 15.20 -0.13
C LEU A 23 5.90 14.04 0.75
N MET A 24 6.08 12.79 0.32
CA MET A 24 5.71 11.60 1.08
C MET A 24 6.48 11.51 2.42
N TYR A 25 7.80 11.74 2.37
CA TYR A 25 8.65 11.71 3.57
C TYR A 25 8.41 12.89 4.49
N ASP A 26 8.20 14.09 3.96
CA ASP A 26 7.82 15.27 4.76
C ASP A 26 6.53 15.00 5.53
N TYR A 27 5.51 14.45 4.86
CA TYR A 27 4.27 14.09 5.53
C TYR A 27 4.46 13.01 6.58
N HIS A 28 5.21 11.95 6.28
CA HIS A 28 5.47 10.89 7.23
C HIS A 28 6.23 11.39 8.47
N TYR A 29 7.41 12.00 8.29
CA TYR A 29 8.31 12.32 9.40
C TYR A 29 7.92 13.62 10.11
N ASN A 30 7.62 14.69 9.36
CA ASN A 30 7.42 16.02 9.95
C ASN A 30 5.98 16.29 10.41
N VAL A 31 5.00 15.51 9.92
CA VAL A 31 3.58 15.69 10.25
C VAL A 31 3.09 14.51 11.09
N MET A 32 3.03 13.31 10.53
CA MET A 32 2.43 12.14 11.21
C MET A 32 3.29 11.63 12.38
N LYS A 33 4.56 11.29 12.13
CA LYS A 33 5.47 10.77 13.16
C LYS A 33 5.77 11.79 14.25
N ARG A 34 5.88 13.07 13.88
CA ARG A 34 6.07 14.17 14.85
C ARG A 34 4.88 14.34 15.81
N HIS A 35 3.66 14.14 15.34
CA HIS A 35 2.46 14.30 16.18
C HIS A 35 2.22 13.08 17.08
N TYR A 36 2.22 11.88 16.50
CA TYR A 36 1.87 10.66 17.23
C TYR A 36 3.06 10.02 17.97
N GLY A 37 4.30 10.36 17.60
CA GLY A 37 5.51 9.82 18.24
C GLY A 37 5.56 8.30 18.13
N ASP A 38 5.57 7.61 19.26
CA ASP A 38 5.61 6.15 19.32
C ASP A 38 4.22 5.49 19.12
N LYS A 39 3.14 6.28 19.10
CA LYS A 39 1.78 5.80 18.86
C LYS A 39 1.44 5.59 17.38
N ILE A 40 2.41 5.72 16.49
CA ILE A 40 2.24 5.48 15.06
C ILE A 40 3.33 4.60 14.49
N GLU A 41 2.89 3.65 13.68
CA GLU A 41 3.73 2.73 12.93
C GLU A 41 3.34 2.76 11.44
N LEU A 42 4.33 2.88 10.57
CA LEU A 42 4.14 2.80 9.12
C LEU A 42 4.18 1.33 8.69
N MET A 43 3.01 0.77 8.42
CA MET A 43 2.87 -0.66 8.07
C MET A 43 3.30 -0.93 6.63
N TYR A 44 2.94 -0.03 5.71
CA TYR A 44 3.19 -0.24 4.28
C TYR A 44 3.19 1.10 3.52
N THR A 45 3.99 1.17 2.45
CA THR A 45 4.03 2.32 1.53
C THR A 45 4.27 1.89 0.09
N ASP A 46 3.69 2.63 -0.86
CA ASP A 46 4.02 2.56 -2.29
C ASP A 46 4.21 4.00 -2.82
N THR A 47 3.98 4.22 -4.11
CA THR A 47 4.30 5.47 -4.81
C THR A 47 3.54 6.69 -4.27
N ASP A 48 2.31 6.49 -3.83
CA ASP A 48 1.33 7.55 -3.56
C ASP A 48 0.44 7.29 -2.34
N PHE A 49 0.70 6.24 -1.55
CA PHE A 49 -0.08 5.96 -0.35
C PHE A 49 0.78 5.43 0.81
N LEU A 50 0.25 5.62 2.01
CA LEU A 50 0.82 5.24 3.29
C LEU A 50 -0.27 4.51 4.08
N ILE A 51 0.06 3.35 4.64
CA ILE A 51 -0.83 2.61 5.54
C ILE A 51 -0.24 2.69 6.94
N TYR A 52 -0.99 3.30 7.84
CA TYR A 52 -0.59 3.52 9.21
C TYR A 52 -1.36 2.63 10.16
N HIS A 53 -0.66 2.13 11.17
CA HIS A 53 -1.27 1.68 12.41
C HIS A 53 -1.13 2.81 13.43
N VAL A 54 -2.24 3.46 13.76
CA VAL A 54 -2.31 4.60 14.69
C VAL A 54 -3.03 4.17 15.95
N GLN A 55 -2.37 4.33 17.10
CA GLN A 55 -2.98 4.11 18.41
C GLN A 55 -3.69 5.38 18.87
N ALA A 56 -4.95 5.53 18.46
CA ALA A 56 -5.83 6.63 18.86
C ALA A 56 -7.26 6.11 19.10
N GLU A 57 -8.00 6.76 19.99
CA GLU A 57 -9.43 6.46 20.20
C GLU A 57 -10.25 6.85 18.96
N ASP A 58 -9.98 8.05 18.43
CA ASP A 58 -10.60 8.57 17.22
C ASP A 58 -9.57 9.37 16.43
N PHE A 59 -9.28 8.91 15.21
CA PHE A 59 -8.32 9.53 14.31
C PHE A 59 -8.76 10.93 13.85
N TYR A 60 -10.04 11.09 13.52
CA TYR A 60 -10.60 12.34 13.01
C TYR A 60 -10.67 13.41 14.09
N MET A 61 -10.99 13.03 15.33
CA MET A 61 -10.89 13.97 16.46
C MET A 61 -9.44 14.46 16.66
N GLY A 62 -8.45 13.61 16.41
CA GLY A 62 -7.04 14.00 16.37
C GLY A 62 -6.74 15.03 15.27
N LEU A 63 -7.34 14.88 14.09
CA LEU A 63 -7.21 15.86 13.00
C LEU A 63 -7.84 17.21 13.35
N VAL A 64 -9.02 17.21 13.99
CA VAL A 64 -9.69 18.45 14.44
C VAL A 64 -8.85 19.17 15.50
N ALA A 65 -8.29 18.41 16.45
CA ALA A 65 -7.47 18.96 17.53
C ALA A 65 -6.14 19.54 17.03
N ASN A 66 -5.64 19.09 15.86
CA ASN A 66 -4.39 19.56 15.30
C ASN A 66 -4.55 20.01 13.82
N PRO A 67 -4.74 21.32 13.59
CA PRO A 67 -4.88 21.90 12.25
C PRO A 67 -3.72 21.56 11.31
N SER A 68 -2.49 21.38 11.83
CA SER A 68 -1.33 21.04 11.00
C SER A 68 -1.42 19.64 10.35
N LEU A 69 -2.17 18.71 10.93
CA LEU A 69 -2.48 17.42 10.31
C LEU A 69 -3.55 17.59 9.24
N LEU A 70 -4.65 18.26 9.59
CA LEU A 70 -5.77 18.48 8.70
C LEU A 70 -5.33 19.26 7.45
N ASP A 71 -4.38 20.20 7.59
CA ASP A 71 -3.81 21.01 6.50
C ASP A 71 -3.11 20.23 5.38
N ARG A 72 -2.80 18.95 5.61
CA ARG A 72 -2.19 18.07 4.59
C ARG A 72 -3.18 17.04 4.04
N MET A 73 -4.43 17.02 4.51
CA MET A 73 -5.45 16.07 4.11
C MET A 73 -6.44 16.68 3.11
N ASP A 74 -6.89 15.84 2.17
CA ASP A 74 -8.09 16.05 1.34
C ASP A 74 -9.26 15.27 1.95
N THR A 75 -10.09 15.97 2.71
CA THR A 75 -11.25 15.42 3.41
C THR A 75 -12.56 15.68 2.67
N ALA A 76 -12.51 16.07 1.39
CA ALA A 76 -13.70 16.43 0.60
C ALA A 76 -14.60 15.23 0.27
N ASN A 77 -14.14 13.99 0.51
CA ASN A 77 -14.94 12.78 0.38
C ASN A 77 -15.81 12.50 1.61
N LEU A 78 -15.50 13.12 2.75
CA LEU A 78 -16.29 12.93 3.97
C LEU A 78 -17.70 13.54 3.82
N PRO A 79 -18.68 13.06 4.61
CA PRO A 79 -19.98 13.69 4.72
C PRO A 79 -19.87 15.18 5.10
N SER A 80 -20.79 16.01 4.60
CA SER A 80 -20.74 17.47 4.82
C SER A 80 -20.96 17.89 6.29
N ASP A 81 -21.53 16.99 7.10
CA ASP A 81 -21.74 17.13 8.54
C ASP A 81 -20.53 16.66 9.37
N HIS A 82 -19.52 16.06 8.74
CA HIS A 82 -18.33 15.58 9.42
C HIS A 82 -17.41 16.74 9.88
N PRO A 83 -16.87 16.73 11.11
CA PRO A 83 -16.11 17.86 11.65
C PRO A 83 -14.81 18.18 10.89
N CYS A 84 -14.25 17.21 10.18
CA CYS A 84 -13.07 17.39 9.33
C CYS A 84 -13.38 17.79 7.88
N TYR A 85 -14.64 17.96 7.47
CA TYR A 85 -14.99 18.18 6.06
C TYR A 85 -14.44 19.51 5.52
N VAL A 86 -13.64 19.43 4.45
CA VAL A 86 -13.09 20.61 3.74
C VAL A 86 -13.23 20.40 2.23
N ALA A 87 -14.08 21.18 1.57
CA ALA A 87 -14.37 21.03 0.14
C ALA A 87 -13.25 21.55 -0.79
N ASP A 88 -12.48 22.55 -0.35
CA ASP A 88 -11.54 23.30 -1.20
C ASP A 88 -10.39 22.47 -1.76
N ARG A 89 -10.06 21.35 -1.12
CA ARG A 89 -8.88 20.53 -1.43
C ARG A 89 -9.18 19.32 -2.30
N LYS A 90 -10.43 19.16 -2.73
CA LYS A 90 -10.90 18.01 -3.49
C LYS A 90 -10.03 17.72 -4.71
N LYS A 91 -9.35 16.57 -4.71
CA LYS A 91 -8.46 16.10 -5.79
C LYS A 91 -7.33 17.08 -6.11
N SER A 92 -6.91 17.86 -5.13
CA SER A 92 -5.78 18.80 -5.30
C SER A 92 -4.45 18.05 -5.13
N PRO A 93 -3.47 18.25 -6.02
CA PRO A 93 -2.16 17.62 -5.90
C PRO A 93 -1.46 18.00 -4.58
N GLY A 94 -0.82 17.02 -3.94
CA GLY A 94 -0.03 17.23 -2.72
C GLY A 94 -0.81 17.05 -1.41
N PHE A 95 -2.12 16.78 -1.48
CA PHE A 95 -2.95 16.42 -0.33
C PHE A 95 -3.20 14.91 -0.28
N PHE A 96 -3.36 14.40 0.93
CA PHE A 96 -3.65 12.98 1.19
C PHE A 96 -5.14 12.78 1.44
N SER A 97 -5.79 12.00 0.60
CA SER A 97 -7.17 11.56 0.85
C SER A 97 -7.18 10.28 1.70
N ASP A 98 -8.20 10.12 2.54
CA ASP A 98 -8.51 8.81 3.12
C ASP A 98 -9.12 7.90 2.03
N GLU A 99 -8.60 6.68 1.90
CA GLU A 99 -9.01 5.68 0.88
C GLU A 99 -10.18 4.80 1.37
N VAL A 100 -10.45 4.81 2.67
CA VAL A 100 -11.53 4.01 3.29
C VAL A 100 -12.74 4.85 3.69
N ASP A 101 -12.76 6.14 3.36
CA ASP A 101 -13.91 7.05 3.50
C ASP A 101 -14.61 6.91 4.87
N ASP A 102 -13.89 7.22 5.97
CA ASP A 102 -14.36 7.13 7.37
C ASP A 102 -14.47 5.70 7.96
N ASN A 103 -14.24 4.67 7.16
CA ASN A 103 -14.23 3.31 7.66
C ASN A 103 -12.87 2.92 8.25
N VAL A 104 -12.86 1.97 9.19
CA VAL A 104 -11.63 1.52 9.85
C VAL A 104 -11.12 0.23 9.21
N VAL A 105 -9.81 0.20 8.90
CA VAL A 105 -9.14 -1.05 8.52
C VAL A 105 -8.90 -1.88 9.78
N THR A 106 -9.52 -3.07 9.85
CA THR A 106 -9.43 -3.96 11.02
C THR A 106 -8.29 -4.96 10.92
N GLU A 107 -7.95 -5.37 9.69
CA GLU A 107 -6.89 -6.32 9.42
C GLU A 107 -6.15 -5.92 8.15
N PHE A 108 -4.83 -6.02 8.17
CA PHE A 108 -3.96 -5.71 7.04
C PHE A 108 -2.86 -6.77 6.92
N CYS A 109 -2.67 -7.31 5.73
CA CYS A 109 -1.63 -8.29 5.42
C CYS A 109 -0.95 -7.90 4.10
N ALA A 110 0.36 -7.64 4.14
CA ALA A 110 1.18 -7.41 2.96
C ALA A 110 2.18 -8.56 2.79
N LEU A 111 2.21 -9.15 1.59
CA LEU A 111 3.16 -10.20 1.27
C LEU A 111 4.45 -9.65 0.67
N ARG A 112 4.31 -8.65 -0.21
CA ARG A 112 5.43 -7.97 -0.88
C ARG A 112 4.94 -6.67 -1.53
N ALA A 113 5.87 -5.91 -2.10
CA ALA A 113 5.54 -4.75 -2.92
C ALA A 113 4.44 -5.04 -3.96
N LYS A 114 3.33 -4.29 -3.87
CA LYS A 114 2.14 -4.32 -4.74
C LYS A 114 1.33 -5.63 -4.65
N SER A 115 1.47 -6.35 -3.53
CA SER A 115 0.72 -7.55 -3.17
C SER A 115 0.29 -7.49 -1.69
N TYR A 116 -0.92 -7.02 -1.43
CA TYR A 116 -1.46 -6.85 -0.08
C TYR A 116 -2.99 -6.99 -0.07
N ALA A 117 -3.53 -7.27 1.11
CA ALA A 117 -4.94 -7.42 1.36
C ALA A 117 -5.31 -6.78 2.70
N PHE A 118 -6.53 -6.27 2.80
CA PHE A 118 -7.03 -5.68 4.04
C PHE A 118 -8.53 -5.78 4.15
N ASN A 119 -9.02 -5.82 5.38
CA ASN A 119 -10.44 -5.84 5.70
C ASN A 119 -10.86 -4.48 6.24
N VAL A 120 -12.03 -4.02 5.81
CA VAL A 120 -12.61 -2.74 6.21
C VAL A 120 -13.91 -2.99 6.95
N TYR A 121 -14.03 -2.46 8.16
CA TYR A 121 -15.26 -2.49 8.93
C TYR A 121 -16.23 -1.42 8.41
N THR A 122 -17.35 -1.86 7.85
CA THR A 122 -18.37 -0.99 7.24
C THR A 122 -19.72 -1.07 7.99
N GLY A 123 -19.70 -0.80 9.30
CA GLY A 123 -20.90 -0.62 10.13
C GLY A 123 -21.89 -1.80 10.18
N GLU A 124 -23.00 -1.61 10.90
CA GLU A 124 -23.95 -2.67 11.27
C GLU A 124 -24.70 -3.34 10.10
N ASN A 125 -24.69 -2.74 8.90
CA ASN A 125 -25.45 -3.23 7.75
C ASN A 125 -24.68 -4.20 6.84
N ASN A 126 -23.38 -4.44 7.08
CA ASN A 126 -22.60 -5.44 6.37
C ASN A 126 -22.04 -6.46 7.37
N VAL A 127 -22.81 -7.54 7.56
CA VAL A 127 -22.34 -8.75 8.26
C VAL A 127 -21.23 -9.37 7.42
N GLY A 128 -19.99 -8.94 7.68
CA GLY A 128 -18.79 -9.29 6.92
C GLY A 128 -18.16 -8.05 6.30
N GLY A 129 -17.03 -7.60 6.85
CA GLY A 129 -16.26 -6.47 6.32
C GLY A 129 -15.91 -6.65 4.83
N ALA A 130 -15.65 -5.53 4.15
CA ALA A 130 -15.33 -5.55 2.73
C ALA A 130 -13.83 -5.84 2.52
N GLU A 131 -13.51 -7.11 2.20
CA GLU A 131 -12.15 -7.49 1.84
C GLU A 131 -11.69 -6.79 0.55
N LYS A 132 -10.58 -6.05 0.64
CA LYS A 132 -9.92 -5.40 -0.49
C LYS A 132 -8.55 -6.06 -0.71
N ILE A 133 -8.38 -6.68 -1.87
CA ILE A 133 -7.13 -7.36 -2.27
C ILE A 133 -6.51 -6.64 -3.46
N LYS A 134 -5.20 -6.38 -3.38
CA LYS A 134 -4.39 -5.77 -4.43
C LYS A 134 -3.23 -6.69 -4.76
N ALA A 135 -3.28 -7.29 -5.95
CA ALA A 135 -2.23 -8.19 -6.44
C ALA A 135 -1.80 -7.80 -7.87
N LYS A 136 -0.69 -7.07 -7.99
CA LYS A 136 -0.23 -6.59 -9.29
C LYS A 136 0.13 -7.75 -10.23
N GLY A 137 -0.45 -7.72 -11.42
CA GLY A 137 -0.22 -8.73 -12.46
C GLY A 137 -1.22 -9.89 -12.44
N ILE A 138 -2.07 -9.97 -11.42
CA ILE A 138 -3.22 -10.88 -11.36
C ILE A 138 -4.46 -10.17 -11.92
N ARG A 139 -5.35 -10.89 -12.62
CA ARG A 139 -6.56 -10.28 -13.18
C ARG A 139 -7.61 -10.10 -12.08
N ALA A 140 -8.42 -9.05 -12.21
CA ALA A 140 -9.47 -8.73 -11.24
C ALA A 140 -10.43 -9.89 -10.94
N HIS A 141 -10.81 -10.69 -11.94
CA HIS A 141 -11.69 -11.85 -11.70
C HIS A 141 -11.02 -12.95 -10.85
N VAL A 142 -9.71 -13.15 -11.01
CA VAL A 142 -8.95 -14.11 -10.19
C VAL A 142 -8.86 -13.59 -8.76
N VAL A 143 -8.56 -12.30 -8.59
CA VAL A 143 -8.54 -11.66 -7.27
C VAL A 143 -9.89 -11.79 -6.58
N LYS A 144 -10.99 -11.49 -7.28
CA LYS A 144 -12.34 -11.50 -6.72
C LYS A 144 -12.85 -12.90 -6.34
N ASN A 145 -12.51 -13.92 -7.12
CA ASN A 145 -13.14 -15.25 -6.99
C ASN A 145 -12.22 -16.30 -6.36
N HIS A 146 -10.92 -16.06 -6.32
CA HIS A 146 -9.92 -17.08 -5.94
C HIS A 146 -8.85 -16.54 -4.98
N MET A 147 -8.97 -15.29 -4.52
CA MET A 147 -8.09 -14.75 -3.49
C MET A 147 -8.87 -14.29 -2.28
N THR A 148 -8.33 -14.54 -1.08
CA THR A 148 -8.93 -14.15 0.20
C THR A 148 -7.87 -13.55 1.12
N LEU A 149 -8.28 -12.77 2.11
CA LEU A 149 -7.36 -12.27 3.13
C LEU A 149 -6.76 -13.40 3.98
N GLU A 150 -7.56 -14.41 4.32
CA GLU A 150 -7.12 -15.59 5.08
C GLU A 150 -5.96 -16.32 4.38
N ASP A 151 -6.07 -16.48 3.06
CA ASP A 151 -5.01 -17.05 2.25
C ASP A 151 -3.73 -16.18 2.31
N HIS A 152 -3.84 -14.85 2.25
CA HIS A 152 -2.66 -13.99 2.44
C HIS A 152 -1.98 -14.25 3.79
N ARG A 153 -2.76 -14.40 4.87
CA ARG A 153 -2.25 -14.73 6.21
C ARG A 153 -1.55 -16.08 6.21
N LYS A 154 -2.14 -17.11 5.60
CA LYS A 154 -1.54 -18.45 5.44
C LYS A 154 -0.20 -18.39 4.69
N CYS A 155 -0.17 -17.66 3.58
CA CYS A 155 1.07 -17.48 2.80
C CYS A 155 2.14 -16.71 3.59
N LEU A 156 1.77 -15.74 4.43
CA LEU A 156 2.71 -14.99 5.25
C LEU A 156 3.40 -15.90 6.28
N PHE A 157 2.66 -16.82 6.90
CA PHE A 157 3.18 -17.70 7.94
C PHE A 157 3.70 -19.05 7.43
N ASP A 158 3.68 -19.29 6.12
CA ASP A 158 4.00 -20.58 5.47
C ASP A 158 3.11 -21.74 6.00
N GLU A 159 1.81 -21.48 6.18
CA GLU A 159 0.84 -22.52 6.50
C GLU A 159 0.59 -23.43 5.27
N ASP A 160 0.55 -24.74 5.50
CA ASP A 160 0.32 -25.74 4.44
C ASP A 160 -1.09 -25.68 3.84
N GLY A 161 -1.24 -26.15 2.60
CA GLY A 161 -2.55 -26.37 1.97
C GLY A 161 -3.07 -25.26 1.06
N MET A 162 -2.28 -24.20 0.83
CA MET A 162 -2.63 -23.15 -0.12
C MET A 162 -2.23 -23.50 -1.57
N GLU A 163 -3.15 -23.27 -2.52
CA GLU A 163 -2.79 -23.24 -3.93
C GLU A 163 -2.18 -21.88 -4.34
N ALA A 164 -0.85 -21.80 -4.33
CA ALA A 164 -0.12 -20.57 -4.65
C ALA A 164 -0.24 -20.12 -6.13
N TYR A 165 -0.72 -20.98 -7.03
CA TYR A 165 -0.84 -20.70 -8.46
C TYR A 165 -2.28 -20.77 -8.92
N ARG A 166 -2.73 -19.77 -9.70
CA ARG A 166 -4.05 -19.80 -10.34
C ARG A 166 -3.96 -19.60 -11.84
N GLU A 167 -4.90 -20.19 -12.57
CA GLU A 167 -5.06 -19.94 -14.00
C GLU A 167 -5.60 -18.52 -14.20
N ASN A 168 -4.85 -17.73 -14.95
CA ASN A 168 -5.22 -16.39 -15.30
C ASN A 168 -5.63 -16.34 -16.77
N VAL A 169 -6.92 -16.16 -17.03
CA VAL A 169 -7.48 -16.14 -18.38
C VAL A 169 -7.60 -14.71 -18.90
N SER A 170 -7.14 -14.47 -20.12
CA SER A 170 -7.36 -13.18 -20.78
C SER A 170 -7.45 -13.26 -22.29
N ILE A 171 -8.20 -12.33 -22.87
CA ILE A 171 -8.30 -12.15 -24.32
C ILE A 171 -7.27 -11.10 -24.74
N ARG A 172 -6.48 -11.40 -25.77
CA ARG A 172 -5.51 -10.46 -26.37
C ARG A 172 -5.62 -10.50 -27.90
N SER A 173 -5.30 -9.37 -28.54
CA SER A 173 -5.20 -9.27 -29.99
C SER A 173 -3.74 -9.40 -30.42
N PHE A 174 -3.46 -10.31 -31.34
CA PHE A 174 -2.19 -10.42 -32.04
C PHE A 174 -2.44 -10.33 -33.53
N LYS A 175 -1.82 -9.34 -34.20
CA LYS A 175 -2.03 -9.10 -35.64
C LYS A 175 -3.53 -9.05 -36.02
N HIS A 176 -4.32 -8.36 -35.21
CA HIS A 176 -5.79 -8.23 -35.36
C HIS A 176 -6.59 -9.54 -35.18
N GLN A 177 -5.97 -10.61 -34.68
CA GLN A 177 -6.66 -11.85 -34.32
C GLN A 177 -6.80 -11.95 -32.80
N LEU A 178 -8.03 -12.15 -32.32
CA LEU A 178 -8.32 -12.35 -30.91
C LEU A 178 -7.93 -13.77 -30.50
N VAL A 179 -7.14 -13.89 -29.44
CA VAL A 179 -6.70 -15.15 -28.86
C VAL A 179 -6.98 -15.13 -27.37
N THR A 180 -7.53 -16.23 -26.86
CA THR A 180 -7.65 -16.48 -25.43
C THR A 180 -6.35 -17.08 -24.92
N ILE A 181 -5.66 -16.37 -24.03
CA ILE A 181 -4.46 -16.84 -23.36
C ILE A 181 -4.81 -17.25 -21.95
N LYS A 182 -4.47 -18.49 -21.61
CA LYS A 182 -4.44 -19.03 -20.26
C LYS A 182 -2.99 -19.01 -19.77
N THR A 183 -2.73 -18.39 -18.63
CA THR A 183 -1.39 -18.36 -18.03
C THR A 183 -1.49 -18.75 -16.57
N LYS A 184 -0.74 -19.77 -16.15
CA LYS A 184 -0.60 -20.12 -14.74
C LYS A 184 0.29 -19.07 -14.07
N LYS A 185 -0.25 -18.35 -13.09
CA LYS A 185 0.48 -17.29 -12.36
C LYS A 185 0.54 -17.60 -10.88
N LEU A 186 1.68 -17.25 -10.28
CA LEU A 186 1.85 -17.24 -8.83
C LEU A 186 1.00 -16.09 -8.25
N THR A 187 -0.04 -16.41 -7.48
CA THR A 187 -0.98 -15.46 -6.88
C THR A 187 -0.54 -15.01 -5.50
N TYR A 188 0.11 -15.89 -4.74
CA TYR A 188 0.59 -15.63 -3.40
C TYR A 188 2.09 -15.86 -3.34
N ASN A 189 2.82 -14.88 -2.81
CA ASN A 189 4.27 -14.94 -2.68
C ASN A 189 4.74 -13.94 -1.62
N SER A 190 5.21 -14.46 -0.49
CA SER A 190 5.83 -13.72 0.62
C SER A 190 7.30 -13.36 0.38
N ASN A 191 7.93 -13.89 -0.68
CA ASN A 191 9.30 -13.53 -1.01
C ASN A 191 9.37 -12.11 -1.60
N ASP A 192 9.82 -11.16 -0.79
CA ASP A 192 10.12 -9.78 -1.19
C ASP A 192 11.64 -9.62 -1.38
N ASP A 193 12.07 -9.42 -2.61
CA ASP A 193 13.48 -9.24 -2.98
C ASP A 193 14.07 -7.89 -2.54
N LYS A 194 13.21 -6.95 -2.10
CA LYS A 194 13.60 -5.58 -1.74
C LYS A 194 13.80 -5.36 -0.25
N ARG A 195 13.40 -6.31 0.59
CA ARG A 195 13.47 -6.20 2.05
C ARG A 195 14.06 -7.46 2.65
N VAL A 196 14.70 -7.31 3.80
CA VAL A 196 15.11 -8.42 4.66
C VAL A 196 13.96 -8.67 5.63
N VAL A 197 13.38 -9.86 5.58
CA VAL A 197 12.29 -10.29 6.45
C VAL A 197 12.86 -10.85 7.74
N LEU A 198 12.35 -10.39 8.90
CA LEU A 198 12.78 -10.89 10.21
C LEU A 198 12.13 -12.24 10.54
N GLN A 199 12.60 -12.86 11.62
CA GLN A 199 12.13 -14.18 12.06
C GLN A 199 10.63 -14.23 12.38
N ASP A 200 10.03 -13.10 12.78
CA ASP A 200 8.59 -12.99 13.03
C ASP A 200 7.73 -12.93 11.75
N LYS A 201 8.36 -12.85 10.58
CA LYS A 201 7.75 -12.71 9.24
C LYS A 201 6.92 -11.44 9.03
N ILE A 202 6.80 -10.58 10.04
CA ILE A 202 5.98 -9.37 10.01
C ILE A 202 6.90 -8.15 9.84
N ASN A 203 7.95 -8.08 10.64
CA ASN A 203 8.89 -6.98 10.61
C ASN A 203 9.90 -7.16 9.48
N THR A 204 10.19 -6.07 8.79
CA THR A 204 11.06 -6.09 7.62
C THR A 204 11.96 -4.87 7.58
N PHE A 205 13.24 -5.07 7.26
CA PHE A 205 14.20 -3.98 7.07
C PHE A 205 14.51 -3.76 5.60
N ALA A 206 14.88 -2.53 5.26
CA ALA A 206 15.49 -2.26 3.95
C ALA A 206 16.90 -2.86 3.92
N HIS A 207 17.36 -3.28 2.74
CA HIS A 207 18.76 -3.72 2.57
C HIS A 207 19.73 -2.64 3.04
N GLY A 208 20.74 -3.04 3.82
CA GLY A 208 21.74 -2.13 4.39
C GLY A 208 21.30 -1.35 5.64
N HIS A 209 20.13 -1.67 6.22
CA HIS A 209 19.73 -1.14 7.51
C HIS A 209 20.73 -1.54 8.61
N TYR A 210 21.03 -0.62 9.54
CA TYR A 210 22.07 -0.80 10.56
C TYR A 210 21.81 -1.97 11.52
N SER A 211 20.54 -2.36 11.69
CA SER A 211 20.12 -3.48 12.54
C SER A 211 20.16 -4.84 11.84
N ILE A 212 20.49 -4.89 10.55
CA ILE A 212 20.79 -6.15 9.88
C ILE A 212 22.22 -6.48 10.27
N GLU A 213 22.42 -7.56 11.03
CA GLU A 213 23.74 -8.09 11.32
C GLU A 213 24.47 -8.27 9.98
N LYS A 214 25.62 -7.61 9.82
CA LYS A 214 26.50 -7.93 8.71
C LYS A 214 27.06 -9.29 9.05
N ASP A 215 26.79 -10.28 8.22
CA ASP A 215 27.62 -11.48 8.19
C ASP A 215 29.07 -10.99 8.03
N GLU A 216 29.86 -11.04 9.11
CA GLU A 216 31.29 -10.87 9.01
C GLU A 216 31.77 -11.96 8.05
N PRO A 217 32.56 -11.63 7.01
CA PRO A 217 33.17 -12.68 6.21
C PRO A 217 34.00 -13.52 7.18
N GLU A 218 33.72 -14.84 7.23
CA GLU A 218 34.63 -15.79 7.84
C GLU A 218 35.98 -15.61 7.16
N ASP A 219 36.92 -14.98 7.86
CA ASP A 219 38.31 -14.86 7.44
C ASP A 219 38.89 -16.28 7.36
N GLU A 220 39.07 -16.80 6.13
CA GLU A 220 39.94 -17.95 5.83
C GLU A 220 41.43 -17.57 5.92
#